data_AF-A0AAD5BSN7-F1
#
_entry.id   AF-A0AAD5BSN7-F1
#
_cell.length_a   1.000
_cell.length_b   1.000
_cell.length_c   1.000
_cell.angle_alpha   90.00
_cell.angle_beta   90.00
_cell.angle_gamma   90.00
#
_symmetry.space_group_name_H-M   'P 1'
#
loop_
_entity.id
_entity.type
_entity.pdbx_description
1 polymer ?
#
loop_
_entity_poly.entity_id
_entity_poly.type
_entity_poly.pdbx_seq_one_letter_code
_entity_poly.pdbx_strand_id
1 'polypeptide(L)'
;MVFLMNSLIQASDDNTSVIFNAFYHQSLQEFDDYYSPQYYYYNSTHSPDVNDFRSKLRRLETLMFADSDTDTDTGTDVVCGDPKVFSSGFVEFPKPDLKQVLVACAKSVSNNDVFNARVLISDLRRMVSVAGEPIQRLGAYMLEGLVARLSSSGSTIYKSDLGLNRRVLYEICPCFKFGYMSANGAIAEAMKCEKRVHIIDFCIGDGSQWVPLIQAFARRPGGPPHIRITGLHNSPIGLCKVGERLCKLAKAYNVPFEFHTEVGLESFRARPTEALAVNFAFVLHRVPDESVSTQNHRDRVLRLVKSMKPKIVTLVEQESNTNTAPFYPRFLEALEYYNAMFESIDITLPRHHKERINVEQHCLARDVVNIIACEGSERVERHELLGKWKLRFSMAGFSPCPMSPLVNRTIKRLLNKCSERYRVEERDGAFYLGWMNRDLVASCAWK
;
A
#
# COMPACT_ATOMS: atom_id res chain seq x y z
N MET A 1 -12.93 -9.42 -17.79
CA MET A 1 -12.24 -9.08 -19.05
C MET A 1 -10.83 -8.54 -18.79
N VAL A 2 -10.61 -7.63 -17.83
CA VAL A 2 -9.27 -7.03 -17.61
C VAL A 2 -8.22 -8.06 -17.16
N PHE A 3 -8.58 -9.03 -16.30
CA PHE A 3 -7.70 -10.17 -16.01
C PHE A 3 -7.92 -11.32 -16.99
N LEU A 4 -9.17 -11.56 -17.40
CA LEU A 4 -9.56 -12.68 -18.28
C LEU A 4 -8.99 -12.62 -19.71
N MET A 5 -8.52 -11.47 -20.19
CA MET A 5 -7.77 -11.38 -21.45
C MET A 5 -6.32 -11.87 -21.32
N ASN A 6 -5.68 -11.70 -20.16
CA ASN A 6 -4.31 -12.20 -19.94
C ASN A 6 -4.28 -13.71 -19.73
N SER A 7 -5.31 -14.28 -19.08
CA SER A 7 -5.38 -15.72 -18.78
C SER A 7 -5.63 -16.62 -20.00
N LEU A 8 -5.88 -16.07 -21.19
CA LEU A 8 -6.09 -16.83 -22.43
C LEU A 8 -4.81 -17.00 -23.26
N ILE A 9 -3.67 -16.45 -22.82
CA ILE A 9 -2.39 -16.47 -23.56
C ILE A 9 -1.40 -17.53 -23.01
N GLN A 10 -1.63 -18.09 -21.81
CA GLN A 10 -0.75 -19.08 -21.17
C GLN A 10 -1.49 -20.34 -20.70
N ALA A 11 -2.52 -20.76 -21.43
CA ALA A 11 -3.26 -22.01 -21.18
C ALA A 11 -2.64 -23.23 -21.90
N SER A 12 -1.31 -23.36 -21.85
CA SER A 12 -0.57 -24.55 -22.23
C SER A 12 0.64 -24.73 -21.31
N ASP A 13 0.81 -25.96 -20.85
CA ASP A 13 1.91 -26.52 -20.04
C ASP A 13 1.92 -26.26 -18.52
N ASP A 14 2.35 -27.32 -17.84
CA ASP A 14 2.68 -27.57 -16.42
C ASP A 14 1.62 -27.47 -15.30
N ASN A 15 1.48 -28.62 -14.62
CA ASN A 15 0.41 -28.98 -13.70
C ASN A 15 0.90 -29.08 -12.23
N THR A 16 1.36 -27.97 -11.63
CA THR A 16 2.02 -28.00 -10.32
C THR A 16 1.74 -26.79 -9.41
N SER A 17 0.53 -26.67 -8.82
CA SER A 17 0.21 -25.50 -7.94
C SER A 17 -0.79 -25.70 -6.78
N VAL A 18 -1.25 -26.92 -6.50
CA VAL A 18 -2.35 -27.19 -5.54
C VAL A 18 -2.02 -26.88 -4.05
N ILE A 19 -0.75 -26.70 -3.70
CA ILE A 19 -0.26 -26.69 -2.31
C ILE A 19 -0.36 -25.32 -1.59
N PHE A 20 -0.53 -24.22 -2.33
CA PHE A 20 -0.19 -22.87 -1.85
C PHE A 20 -1.02 -22.30 -0.69
N ASN A 21 -2.17 -22.90 -0.31
CA ASN A 21 -3.12 -22.32 0.65
C ASN A 21 -3.28 -23.11 1.96
N ALA A 22 -2.58 -24.24 2.14
CA ALA A 22 -2.65 -25.04 3.38
C ALA A 22 -1.75 -24.49 4.49
N PHE A 23 -0.53 -24.07 4.14
CA PHE A 23 0.51 -23.69 5.11
C PHE A 23 0.15 -22.49 6.00
N TYR A 24 -0.73 -21.58 5.56
CA TYR A 24 -1.20 -20.45 6.38
C TYR A 24 -2.06 -20.89 7.59
N HIS A 25 -2.58 -22.12 7.58
CA HIS A 25 -3.25 -22.73 8.73
C HIS A 25 -2.34 -23.70 9.50
N GLN A 26 -1.39 -24.36 8.81
CA GLN A 26 -0.56 -25.41 9.40
C GLN A 26 0.59 -24.87 10.28
N SER A 27 1.05 -23.63 10.06
CA SER A 27 2.12 -22.99 10.85
C SER A 27 1.73 -22.57 12.28
N LEU A 28 0.78 -23.28 12.90
CA LEU A 28 0.27 -23.06 14.26
C LEU A 28 0.09 -24.38 15.05
N GLN A 29 0.62 -25.52 14.56
CA GLN A 29 0.34 -26.84 15.16
C GLN A 29 1.54 -27.79 15.37
N GLU A 30 2.70 -27.60 14.73
CA GLU A 30 3.80 -28.58 14.72
C GLU A 30 5.17 -27.88 14.66
N PHE A 31 6.26 -28.34 15.28
CA PHE A 31 6.47 -29.14 16.51
C PHE A 31 7.93 -28.89 16.99
N ASP A 32 8.41 -29.56 18.04
CA ASP A 32 9.76 -29.38 18.62
C ASP A 32 10.98 -29.77 17.72
N ASP A 33 12.15 -29.30 18.17
CA ASP A 33 13.49 -29.96 18.18
C ASP A 33 14.65 -29.60 17.18
N TYR A 34 15.85 -29.45 17.78
CA TYR A 34 17.27 -29.48 17.31
C TYR A 34 17.99 -28.39 16.41
N TYR A 35 18.80 -27.56 17.08
CA TYR A 35 20.26 -27.30 16.90
C TYR A 35 20.96 -26.83 15.58
N SER A 36 21.40 -25.54 15.59
CA SER A 36 22.82 -25.07 15.57
C SER A 36 23.73 -25.03 14.29
N PRO A 37 24.83 -24.21 14.26
CA PRO A 37 25.04 -23.22 13.16
C PRO A 37 26.51 -22.95 12.69
N GLN A 38 26.79 -21.74 12.10
CA GLN A 38 28.08 -20.95 11.97
C GLN A 38 28.71 -20.82 10.53
N TYR A 39 29.67 -19.92 10.16
CA TYR A 39 30.60 -18.95 10.86
C TYR A 39 31.03 -17.69 9.98
N TYR A 40 30.69 -16.42 10.38
CA TYR A 40 31.41 -15.07 10.26
C TYR A 40 32.07 -14.57 8.90
N TYR A 41 32.83 -13.44 8.66
CA TYR A 41 33.39 -12.24 9.37
C TYR A 41 33.85 -11.01 8.43
N TYR A 42 34.50 -9.93 8.99
CA TYR A 42 35.33 -8.74 8.51
C TYR A 42 35.28 -8.15 7.04
N ASN A 43 35.17 -6.83 6.70
CA ASN A 43 35.89 -5.51 6.91
C ASN A 43 36.88 -5.11 5.76
N SER A 44 37.38 -3.87 5.50
CA SER A 44 37.39 -2.56 6.23
C SER A 44 37.57 -1.27 5.34
N THR A 45 37.09 -0.12 5.85
CA THR A 45 37.54 1.32 5.75
C THR A 45 38.48 1.89 4.67
N HIS A 46 38.14 3.08 4.10
CA HIS A 46 38.73 4.42 4.45
C HIS A 46 38.01 5.64 3.79
N SER A 47 38.37 6.87 4.17
CA SER A 47 37.82 8.21 3.76
C SER A 47 38.98 9.24 3.62
N PRO A 48 38.86 10.59 3.40
CA PRO A 48 37.71 11.53 3.54
C PRO A 48 37.53 12.62 2.43
N ASP A 49 36.49 13.46 2.53
CA ASP A 49 36.58 14.94 2.79
C ASP A 49 35.17 15.54 3.01
N VAL A 50 35.06 16.68 3.69
CA VAL A 50 33.83 17.17 4.38
C VAL A 50 33.20 18.41 3.73
N ASN A 51 33.96 19.23 2.98
CA ASN A 51 33.49 20.54 2.51
C ASN A 51 32.37 20.50 1.44
N ASP A 52 32.12 19.33 0.82
CA ASP A 52 31.21 19.19 -0.32
C ASP A 52 29.74 18.89 0.05
N PHE A 53 29.38 18.82 1.34
CA PHE A 53 27.99 18.47 1.72
C PHE A 53 26.99 19.61 1.46
N ARG A 54 27.40 20.88 1.62
CA ARG A 54 26.53 22.06 1.45
C ARG A 54 26.29 22.41 -0.03
N SER A 55 27.27 22.14 -0.89
CA SER A 55 27.16 22.15 -2.36
C SER A 55 26.25 21.03 -2.86
N LYS A 56 26.45 19.78 -2.40
CA LYS A 56 25.62 18.62 -2.79
C LYS A 56 24.14 18.76 -2.44
N LEU A 57 23.78 19.48 -1.37
CA LEU A 57 22.39 19.76 -1.03
C LEU A 57 21.69 20.66 -2.07
N ARG A 58 22.33 21.75 -2.54
CA ARG A 58 21.81 22.55 -3.66
C ARG A 58 21.76 21.75 -4.96
N ARG A 59 22.74 20.87 -5.20
CA ARG A 59 22.79 20.02 -6.40
C ARG A 59 21.62 19.02 -6.47
N LEU A 60 21.04 18.63 -5.32
CA LEU A 60 19.78 17.87 -5.26
C LEU A 60 18.54 18.71 -5.57
N GLU A 61 18.57 20.03 -5.33
CA GLU A 61 17.51 20.93 -5.82
C GLU A 61 17.63 21.09 -7.35
N THR A 62 18.82 21.36 -7.88
CA THR A 62 19.03 21.49 -9.35
C THR A 62 18.67 20.22 -10.12
N LEU A 63 18.99 19.03 -9.59
CA LEU A 63 18.61 17.74 -10.21
C LEU A 63 17.12 17.41 -10.13
N MET A 64 16.30 18.23 -9.46
CA MET A 64 14.84 18.14 -9.45
C MET A 64 14.15 19.19 -10.33
N PHE A 65 14.90 20.15 -10.89
CA PHE A 65 14.39 21.28 -11.68
C PHE A 65 15.25 21.48 -12.94
N ALA A 66 15.39 20.41 -13.73
CA ALA A 66 15.96 20.47 -15.07
C ALA A 66 14.81 20.70 -16.06
N ASP A 67 14.32 21.95 -16.12
CA ASP A 67 13.40 22.37 -17.17
C ASP A 67 14.09 22.29 -18.53
N SER A 68 13.39 21.76 -19.54
CA SER A 68 13.90 21.59 -20.90
C SER A 68 13.11 22.45 -21.89
N ASP A 69 13.13 23.76 -21.67
CA ASP A 69 12.62 24.73 -22.63
C ASP A 69 13.65 24.92 -23.76
N THR A 70 13.24 24.56 -24.97
CA THR A 70 13.82 25.08 -26.21
C THR A 70 12.69 25.36 -27.20
N ASP A 71 12.22 26.60 -27.23
CA ASP A 71 11.35 27.08 -28.29
C ASP A 71 12.03 26.93 -29.67
N THR A 72 11.22 26.67 -30.69
CA THR A 72 11.51 27.19 -32.04
C THR A 72 10.18 27.37 -32.79
N ASP A 73 9.82 28.63 -32.99
CA ASP A 73 8.62 29.04 -33.73
C ASP A 73 8.78 28.81 -35.25
N THR A 74 7.68 28.46 -35.91
CA THR A 74 7.35 28.85 -37.30
C THR A 74 5.90 28.47 -37.59
N GLY A 75 4.97 29.41 -37.39
CA GLY A 75 3.55 29.20 -37.67
C GLY A 75 3.16 29.29 -39.16
N THR A 76 1.90 28.96 -39.47
CA THR A 76 1.16 29.51 -40.64
C THR A 76 -0.35 29.34 -40.46
N ASP A 77 -1.12 30.39 -40.68
CA ASP A 77 -2.59 30.36 -40.59
C ASP A 77 -3.23 29.62 -41.77
N VAL A 78 -4.23 28.78 -41.47
CA VAL A 78 -5.26 28.38 -42.44
C VAL A 78 -6.62 28.43 -41.77
N VAL A 79 -7.33 29.55 -41.93
CA VAL A 79 -8.76 29.65 -41.61
C VAL A 79 -9.55 28.92 -42.70
N CYS A 80 -10.36 27.93 -42.32
CA CYS A 80 -11.35 27.31 -43.20
C CYS A 80 -12.70 27.31 -42.49
N GLY A 81 -13.72 27.88 -43.13
CA GLY A 81 -14.98 28.27 -42.47
C GLY A 81 -16.07 27.18 -42.41
N ASP A 82 -17.03 27.38 -41.51
CA ASP A 82 -18.15 26.46 -41.25
C ASP A 82 -19.11 26.28 -42.45
N PRO A 83 -19.38 25.03 -42.88
CA PRO A 83 -20.63 24.67 -43.52
C PRO A 83 -21.70 24.40 -42.45
N LYS A 84 -22.74 25.24 -42.38
CA LYS A 84 -23.85 25.07 -41.42
C LYS A 84 -24.61 23.76 -41.68
N VAL A 85 -24.33 22.72 -40.91
CA VAL A 85 -25.11 21.47 -40.90
C VAL A 85 -26.31 21.61 -39.96
N PHE A 86 -27.51 21.34 -40.49
CA PHE A 86 -28.78 21.53 -39.79
C PHE A 86 -29.05 20.35 -38.84
N SER A 87 -28.46 20.38 -37.64
CA SER A 87 -28.65 19.34 -36.63
C SER A 87 -30.09 19.34 -36.08
N SER A 88 -30.90 18.40 -36.55
CA SER A 88 -32.23 18.11 -35.98
C SER A 88 -32.12 17.82 -34.49
N GLY A 89 -32.98 18.44 -33.67
CA GLY A 89 -32.96 18.30 -32.22
C GLY A 89 -33.34 16.91 -31.72
N PHE A 90 -32.37 16.00 -31.66
CA PHE A 90 -32.47 14.84 -30.78
C PHE A 90 -32.46 15.31 -29.33
N VAL A 91 -33.50 14.96 -28.58
CA VAL A 91 -33.46 15.07 -27.11
C VAL A 91 -32.45 14.03 -26.63
N GLU A 92 -31.24 14.48 -26.32
CA GLU A 92 -30.22 13.61 -25.76
C GLU A 92 -30.65 13.23 -24.34
N PHE A 93 -31.27 12.05 -24.19
CA PHE A 93 -31.58 11.48 -22.88
C PHE A 93 -30.28 11.46 -22.06
N PRO A 94 -30.30 11.98 -20.81
CA PRO A 94 -29.07 12.13 -20.03
C PRO A 94 -28.40 10.77 -19.90
N LYS A 95 -27.18 10.66 -20.46
CA LYS A 95 -26.37 9.45 -20.42
C LYS A 95 -26.29 8.98 -18.96
N PRO A 96 -26.66 7.72 -18.66
CA PRO A 96 -26.80 7.28 -17.28
C PRO A 96 -25.46 7.42 -16.56
N ASP A 97 -25.46 7.99 -15.36
CA ASP A 97 -24.25 8.19 -14.59
C ASP A 97 -23.62 6.84 -14.21
N LEU A 98 -22.34 6.67 -14.51
CA LEU A 98 -21.60 5.44 -14.22
C LEU A 98 -21.64 5.07 -12.73
N LYS A 99 -21.60 6.07 -11.84
CA LYS A 99 -21.67 5.83 -10.40
C LYS A 99 -23.05 5.28 -10.00
N GLN A 100 -24.13 5.86 -10.50
CA GLN A 100 -25.50 5.35 -10.35
C GLN A 100 -25.67 3.93 -10.92
N VAL A 101 -25.15 3.62 -12.11
CA VAL A 101 -25.29 2.28 -12.72
C VAL A 101 -24.50 1.23 -11.92
N LEU A 102 -23.30 1.56 -11.42
CA LEU A 102 -22.53 0.69 -10.51
C LEU A 102 -23.32 0.37 -9.23
N VAL A 103 -23.90 1.40 -8.60
CA VAL A 103 -24.72 1.27 -7.40
C VAL A 103 -25.98 0.45 -7.65
N ALA A 104 -26.69 0.70 -8.76
CA ALA A 104 -27.86 -0.07 -9.16
C ALA A 104 -27.50 -1.55 -9.37
N CYS A 105 -26.38 -1.83 -10.06
CA CYS A 105 -25.93 -3.19 -10.31
C CYS A 105 -25.59 -3.93 -9.00
N ALA A 106 -24.87 -3.28 -8.07
CA ALA A 106 -24.57 -3.84 -6.76
C ALA A 106 -25.84 -4.10 -5.93
N LYS A 107 -26.84 -3.22 -6.03
CA LYS A 107 -28.14 -3.42 -5.38
C LYS A 107 -28.88 -4.64 -5.95
N SER A 108 -28.92 -4.80 -7.28
CA SER A 108 -29.53 -5.97 -7.92
C SER A 108 -28.82 -7.27 -7.54
N VAL A 109 -27.48 -7.29 -7.53
CA VAL A 109 -26.69 -8.42 -7.02
C VAL A 109 -26.99 -8.71 -5.54
N SER A 110 -27.14 -7.69 -4.70
CA SER A 110 -27.48 -7.86 -3.28
C SER A 110 -28.92 -8.35 -3.04
N ASN A 111 -29.82 -8.15 -4.00
CA ASN A 111 -31.20 -8.62 -3.97
C ASN A 111 -31.39 -9.99 -4.64
N ASN A 112 -30.31 -10.62 -5.13
CA ASN A 112 -30.33 -11.82 -5.98
C ASN A 112 -31.10 -11.63 -7.32
N ASP A 113 -31.30 -10.39 -7.78
CA ASP A 113 -31.85 -10.07 -9.09
C ASP A 113 -30.76 -10.22 -10.16
N VAL A 114 -30.47 -11.48 -10.50
CA VAL A 114 -29.45 -11.87 -11.48
C VAL A 114 -29.81 -11.41 -12.89
N PHE A 115 -31.10 -11.24 -13.21
CA PHE A 115 -31.52 -10.76 -14.52
C PHE A 115 -31.15 -9.29 -14.73
N ASN A 116 -31.61 -8.41 -13.83
CA ASN A 116 -31.30 -6.99 -13.91
C ASN A 116 -29.80 -6.72 -13.70
N ALA A 117 -29.13 -7.46 -12.82
CA ALA A 117 -27.67 -7.39 -12.69
C ALA A 117 -26.95 -7.72 -14.02
N ARG A 118 -27.42 -8.70 -14.80
CA ARG A 118 -26.84 -9.01 -16.13
C ARG A 118 -27.08 -7.90 -17.16
N VAL A 119 -28.25 -7.24 -17.13
CA VAL A 119 -28.53 -6.06 -17.98
C VAL A 119 -27.57 -4.93 -17.63
N LEU A 120 -27.51 -4.54 -16.35
CA LEU A 120 -26.64 -3.46 -15.87
C LEU A 120 -25.14 -3.76 -16.11
N ILE A 121 -24.70 -5.02 -15.99
CA ILE A 121 -23.35 -5.45 -16.40
C ILE A 121 -23.10 -5.26 -17.91
N SER A 122 -24.11 -5.45 -18.76
CA SER A 122 -24.01 -5.19 -20.20
C SER A 122 -23.82 -3.70 -20.49
N ASP A 123 -24.51 -2.82 -19.75
CA ASP A 123 -24.39 -1.37 -19.89
C ASP A 123 -23.05 -0.86 -19.36
N LEU A 124 -22.64 -1.29 -18.15
CA LEU A 124 -21.36 -0.93 -17.54
C LEU A 124 -20.16 -1.24 -18.46
N ARG A 125 -20.18 -2.37 -19.18
CA ARG A 125 -19.14 -2.73 -20.18
C ARG A 125 -18.93 -1.68 -21.28
N ARG A 126 -19.93 -0.83 -21.56
CA ARG A 126 -19.88 0.24 -22.57
C ARG A 126 -19.48 1.61 -21.98
N MET A 127 -19.36 1.70 -20.65
CA MET A 127 -19.16 2.97 -19.91
C MET A 127 -17.78 3.08 -19.24
N VAL A 128 -17.17 1.94 -18.91
CA VAL A 128 -15.89 1.85 -18.18
C VAL A 128 -14.67 1.84 -19.11
N SER A 129 -13.52 2.30 -18.61
CA SER A 129 -12.26 2.32 -19.37
C SER A 129 -11.06 2.45 -18.41
N VAL A 130 -10.06 1.57 -18.56
CA VAL A 130 -8.82 1.60 -17.75
C VAL A 130 -7.90 2.80 -18.06
N ALA A 131 -8.20 3.58 -19.11
CA ALA A 131 -7.50 4.81 -19.49
C ALA A 131 -8.40 6.06 -19.45
N GLY A 132 -9.64 5.95 -18.97
CA GLY A 132 -10.61 7.05 -18.90
C GLY A 132 -10.49 7.90 -17.62
N GLU A 133 -11.58 8.60 -17.30
CA GLU A 133 -11.76 9.33 -16.04
C GLU A 133 -11.59 8.42 -14.80
N PRO A 134 -11.25 8.95 -13.61
CA PRO A 134 -11.10 8.17 -12.37
C PRO A 134 -12.23 7.16 -12.11
N ILE A 135 -13.48 7.59 -12.26
CA ILE A 135 -14.67 6.75 -12.07
C ILE A 135 -14.82 5.66 -13.16
N GLN A 136 -14.35 5.91 -14.40
CA GLN A 136 -14.33 4.91 -15.46
C GLN A 136 -13.26 3.84 -15.22
N ARG A 137 -12.12 4.25 -14.67
CA ARG A 137 -11.00 3.37 -14.31
C ARG A 137 -11.38 2.48 -13.13
N LEU A 138 -11.89 3.08 -12.05
CA LEU A 138 -12.45 2.33 -10.91
C LEU A 138 -13.61 1.42 -11.34
N GLY A 139 -14.54 1.94 -12.13
CA GLY A 139 -15.71 1.21 -12.62
C GLY A 139 -15.35 -0.07 -13.38
N ALA A 140 -14.25 -0.09 -14.14
CA ALA A 140 -13.77 -1.29 -14.82
C ALA A 140 -13.42 -2.41 -13.83
N TYR A 141 -12.78 -2.07 -12.70
CA TYR A 141 -12.38 -3.02 -11.67
C TYR A 141 -13.53 -3.43 -10.75
N MET A 142 -14.44 -2.50 -10.42
CA MET A 142 -15.66 -2.82 -9.66
C MET A 142 -16.62 -3.71 -10.46
N LEU A 143 -16.73 -3.49 -11.77
CA LEU A 143 -17.46 -4.36 -12.71
C LEU A 143 -16.85 -5.77 -12.74
N GLU A 144 -15.53 -5.89 -12.82
CA GLU A 144 -14.84 -7.19 -12.75
C GLU A 144 -15.14 -7.89 -11.41
N GLY A 145 -15.15 -7.14 -10.29
CA GLY A 145 -15.55 -7.65 -8.97
C GLY A 145 -16.99 -8.14 -8.91
N LEU A 146 -17.95 -7.42 -9.52
CA LEU A 146 -19.35 -7.82 -9.60
C LEU A 146 -19.54 -9.10 -10.45
N VAL A 147 -18.85 -9.19 -11.59
CA VAL A 147 -18.84 -10.40 -12.45
C VAL A 147 -18.20 -11.58 -11.72
N ALA A 148 -17.07 -11.36 -11.03
CA ALA A 148 -16.38 -12.38 -10.26
C ALA A 148 -17.18 -12.87 -9.04
N ARG A 149 -17.99 -12.00 -8.41
CA ARG A 149 -18.94 -12.38 -7.36
C ARG A 149 -20.01 -13.32 -7.89
N LEU A 150 -20.66 -12.95 -9.00
CA LEU A 150 -21.70 -13.75 -9.65
C LEU A 150 -21.18 -15.07 -10.24
N SER A 151 -19.86 -15.19 -10.42
CA SER A 151 -19.19 -16.39 -10.97
C SER A 151 -18.39 -17.17 -9.92
N SER A 152 -18.46 -16.78 -8.64
CA SER A 152 -17.67 -17.34 -7.52
C SER A 152 -16.15 -17.42 -7.79
N SER A 153 -15.60 -16.55 -8.64
CA SER A 153 -14.22 -16.61 -9.12
C SER A 153 -13.27 -15.61 -8.47
N GLY A 154 -13.75 -14.84 -7.49
CA GLY A 154 -13.02 -13.73 -6.86
C GLY A 154 -11.69 -14.13 -6.25
N SER A 155 -11.63 -15.28 -5.56
CA SER A 155 -10.42 -15.76 -4.92
C SER A 155 -9.36 -16.23 -5.92
N THR A 156 -9.76 -16.76 -7.08
CA THR A 156 -8.84 -17.13 -8.16
C THR A 156 -8.17 -15.90 -8.75
N ILE A 157 -8.94 -14.83 -9.04
CA ILE A 157 -8.40 -13.55 -9.52
C ILE A 157 -7.45 -12.96 -8.47
N TYR A 158 -7.83 -12.96 -7.19
CA TYR A 158 -6.96 -12.47 -6.11
C TYR A 158 -5.67 -13.30 -5.93
N LYS A 159 -5.71 -14.62 -6.15
CA LYS A 159 -4.57 -15.55 -5.98
C LYS A 159 -3.64 -15.70 -7.20
N SER A 160 -4.02 -15.20 -8.38
CA SER A 160 -3.26 -15.32 -9.64
C SER A 160 -1.97 -14.48 -9.68
N ASP A 161 -1.00 -14.81 -8.83
CA ASP A 161 0.14 -13.94 -8.53
C ASP A 161 1.28 -13.99 -9.57
N LEU A 162 1.74 -12.81 -10.00
CA LEU A 162 2.88 -12.63 -10.91
C LEU A 162 3.83 -11.53 -10.41
N GLY A 163 4.57 -11.82 -9.33
CA GLY A 163 5.86 -11.16 -9.01
C GLY A 163 5.82 -9.63 -8.89
N LEU A 164 4.79 -9.10 -8.20
CA LEU A 164 4.37 -7.72 -8.41
C LEU A 164 5.25 -6.62 -7.81
N ASN A 165 5.57 -5.65 -8.67
CA ASN A 165 6.42 -4.49 -8.38
C ASN A 165 5.68 -3.42 -7.55
N ARG A 166 5.20 -3.79 -6.35
CA ARG A 166 4.47 -2.91 -5.41
C ARG A 166 5.23 -1.60 -5.10
N ARG A 167 6.57 -1.59 -5.23
CA ARG A 167 7.42 -0.40 -5.21
C ARG A 167 6.79 0.80 -5.93
N VAL A 168 6.27 0.57 -7.14
CA VAL A 168 5.80 1.63 -8.04
C VAL A 168 4.48 2.23 -7.54
N LEU A 169 3.67 1.48 -6.76
CA LEU A 169 2.55 2.05 -6.00
C LEU A 169 3.02 3.04 -4.92
N TYR A 170 4.08 2.69 -4.18
CA TYR A 170 4.64 3.53 -3.12
C TYR A 170 5.42 4.75 -3.64
N GLU A 171 5.96 4.67 -4.86
CA GLU A 171 6.63 5.79 -5.53
C GLU A 171 5.62 6.76 -6.19
N ILE A 172 4.57 6.23 -6.86
CA ILE A 172 3.53 7.01 -7.55
C ILE A 172 2.52 7.62 -6.58
N CYS A 173 1.90 6.82 -5.71
CA CYS A 173 0.72 7.25 -4.96
C CYS A 173 1.12 7.95 -3.64
N PRO A 174 0.84 9.26 -3.47
CA PRO A 174 1.23 10.00 -2.27
C PRO A 174 0.61 9.44 -0.99
N CYS A 175 -0.51 8.71 -1.07
CA CYS A 175 -1.19 8.12 0.07
C CYS A 175 -0.37 7.07 0.81
N PHE A 176 0.27 6.15 0.08
CA PHE A 176 1.11 5.13 0.72
C PHE A 176 2.47 5.72 1.14
N LYS A 177 3.00 6.68 0.37
CA LYS A 177 4.21 7.44 0.69
C LYS A 177 4.09 8.24 1.99
N PHE A 178 2.94 8.89 2.22
CA PHE A 178 2.56 9.52 3.50
C PHE A 178 2.71 8.55 4.66
N GLY A 179 2.15 7.34 4.52
CA GLY A 179 2.17 6.30 5.54
C GLY A 179 3.59 5.91 5.95
N TYR A 180 4.40 5.53 4.96
CA TYR A 180 5.82 5.20 5.16
C TYR A 180 6.61 6.36 5.80
N MET A 181 6.38 7.61 5.36
CA MET A 181 7.05 8.77 5.96
C MET A 181 6.61 9.05 7.40
N SER A 182 5.34 8.81 7.73
CA SER A 182 4.81 8.98 9.09
C SER A 182 5.42 7.95 10.05
N ALA A 183 5.39 6.67 9.68
CA ALA A 183 5.97 5.58 10.48
C ALA A 183 7.48 5.78 10.68
N ASN A 184 8.22 6.08 9.60
CA ASN A 184 9.64 6.37 9.67
C ASN A 184 9.97 7.58 10.57
N GLY A 185 9.11 8.61 10.59
CA GLY A 185 9.27 9.76 11.47
C GLY A 185 9.17 9.38 12.94
N ALA A 186 8.15 8.60 13.32
CA ALA A 186 7.98 8.07 14.68
C ALA A 186 9.14 7.14 15.09
N ILE A 187 9.61 6.27 14.20
CA ILE A 187 10.76 5.39 14.46
C ILE A 187 12.04 6.22 14.65
N ALA A 188 12.33 7.18 13.76
CA ALA A 188 13.51 8.03 13.87
C ALA A 188 13.53 8.85 15.17
N GLU A 189 12.38 9.37 15.61
CA GLU A 189 12.25 10.09 16.88
C GLU A 189 12.47 9.18 18.10
N ALA A 190 11.83 8.00 18.13
CA ALA A 190 12.01 7.03 19.20
C ALA A 190 13.46 6.53 19.31
N MET A 191 14.15 6.41 18.17
CA MET A 191 15.51 5.89 18.07
C MET A 191 16.61 6.96 18.08
N LYS A 192 16.27 8.24 18.32
CA LYS A 192 17.20 9.38 18.18
C LYS A 192 18.50 9.24 18.96
N CYS A 193 18.46 8.71 20.18
CA CYS A 193 19.64 8.51 21.04
C CYS A 193 20.28 7.11 20.95
N GLU A 194 19.73 6.19 20.15
CA GLU A 194 20.10 4.77 20.22
C GLU A 194 21.37 4.44 19.46
N LYS A 195 22.20 3.54 20.01
CA LYS A 195 23.43 3.05 19.34
C LYS A 195 23.18 1.83 18.46
N ARG A 196 22.19 1.00 18.81
CA ARG A 196 21.72 -0.14 18.00
C ARG A 196 20.20 -0.09 17.91
N VAL A 197 19.70 -0.14 16.69
CA VAL A 197 18.26 -0.09 16.34
C VAL A 197 17.90 -1.39 15.64
N HIS A 198 16.81 -2.03 16.06
CA HIS A 198 16.22 -3.17 15.35
C HIS A 198 14.82 -2.82 14.91
N ILE A 199 14.50 -3.06 13.63
CA ILE A 199 13.17 -2.89 13.04
C ILE A 199 12.65 -4.27 12.64
N ILE A 200 11.48 -4.68 13.14
CA ILE A 200 10.67 -5.74 12.52
C ILE A 200 9.71 -5.07 11.55
N ASP A 201 9.65 -5.56 10.31
CA ASP A 201 8.67 -5.13 9.32
C ASP A 201 7.78 -6.31 8.91
N PHE A 202 6.47 -6.17 9.17
CA PHE A 202 5.47 -7.17 8.82
C PHE A 202 5.13 -7.19 7.32
N CYS A 203 5.47 -6.15 6.56
CA CYS A 203 5.20 -6.06 5.14
C CYS A 203 6.36 -5.39 4.39
N ILE A 204 7.56 -6.00 4.49
CA ILE A 204 8.81 -5.50 3.93
C ILE A 204 8.75 -5.10 2.44
N GLY A 205 7.87 -5.75 1.66
CA GLY A 205 7.63 -5.40 0.26
C GLY A 205 8.92 -5.46 -0.56
N ASP A 206 9.25 -4.37 -1.25
CA ASP A 206 10.56 -4.21 -1.91
C ASP A 206 11.63 -3.55 -1.00
N GLY A 207 11.25 -3.10 0.21
CA GLY A 207 12.08 -2.33 1.13
C GLY A 207 12.11 -0.82 0.90
N SER A 208 11.27 -0.27 0.01
CA SER A 208 11.25 1.17 -0.32
C SER A 208 11.00 2.07 0.91
N GLN A 209 10.21 1.63 1.90
CA GLN A 209 10.02 2.33 3.17
C GLN A 209 11.36 2.67 3.85
N TRP A 210 12.32 1.76 3.83
CA TRP A 210 13.54 1.88 4.65
C TRP A 210 14.65 2.72 4.00
N VAL A 211 14.56 2.97 2.69
CA VAL A 211 15.51 3.82 1.94
C VAL A 211 15.68 5.21 2.56
N PRO A 212 14.62 6.03 2.74
CA PRO A 212 14.75 7.35 3.37
C PRO A 212 15.13 7.28 4.86
N LEU A 213 14.79 6.20 5.58
CA LEU A 213 15.14 6.07 7.00
C LEU A 213 16.65 5.78 7.21
N ILE A 214 17.23 4.88 6.41
CA ILE A 214 18.68 4.63 6.39
C ILE A 214 19.43 5.93 6.04
N GLN A 215 18.94 6.67 5.04
CA GLN A 215 19.49 7.97 4.65
C GLN A 215 19.32 9.06 5.72
N ALA A 216 18.28 9.01 6.56
CA ALA A 216 18.11 9.93 7.68
C ALA A 216 19.08 9.60 8.83
N PHE A 217 19.20 8.33 9.18
CA PHE A 217 20.14 7.85 10.19
C PHE A 217 21.61 8.11 9.82
N ALA A 218 21.98 7.98 8.54
CA ALA A 218 23.31 8.34 8.03
C ALA A 218 23.71 9.80 8.31
N ARG A 219 22.73 10.70 8.45
CA ARG A 219 22.92 12.15 8.69
C ARG A 219 22.70 12.54 10.16
N ARG A 220 22.55 11.57 11.07
CA ARG A 220 22.23 11.84 12.48
C ARG A 220 23.45 12.46 13.21
N PRO A 221 23.25 13.50 14.04
CA PRO A 221 24.31 13.99 14.94
C PRO A 221 24.88 12.87 15.82
N GLY A 222 26.20 12.79 15.95
CA GLY A 222 26.89 11.68 16.62
C GLY A 222 27.02 10.40 15.78
N GLY A 223 26.55 10.40 14.52
CA GLY A 223 26.71 9.30 13.56
C GLY A 223 25.53 8.32 13.52
N PRO A 224 25.51 7.45 12.49
CA PRO A 224 24.48 6.44 12.34
C PRO A 224 24.49 5.41 13.48
N PRO A 225 23.33 4.89 13.89
CA PRO A 225 23.27 3.68 14.71
C PRO A 225 23.67 2.48 13.86
N HIS A 226 23.99 1.37 14.53
CA HIS A 226 23.86 0.07 13.91
C HIS A 226 22.38 -0.24 13.65
N ILE A 227 21.98 -0.46 12.41
CA ILE A 227 20.60 -0.80 12.04
C ILE A 227 20.50 -2.29 11.75
N ARG A 228 19.53 -2.97 12.36
CA ARG A 228 19.08 -4.30 11.94
C ARG A 228 17.65 -4.20 11.42
N ILE A 229 17.36 -4.83 10.28
CA ILE A 229 15.98 -4.97 9.77
C ILE A 229 15.67 -6.47 9.64
N THR A 230 14.54 -6.88 10.20
CA THR A 230 13.95 -8.22 10.02
C THR A 230 12.67 -8.07 9.22
N GLY A 231 12.66 -8.56 7.98
CA GLY A 231 11.45 -8.62 7.17
C GLY A 231 10.72 -9.95 7.37
N LEU A 232 9.42 -9.90 7.69
CA LEU A 232 8.56 -11.08 7.70
C LEU A 232 7.97 -11.31 6.31
N HIS A 233 7.97 -12.55 5.82
CA HIS A 233 7.40 -12.89 4.50
C HIS A 233 7.16 -14.40 4.33
N ASN A 234 6.15 -14.73 3.54
CA ASN A 234 5.73 -16.12 3.26
C ASN A 234 6.52 -16.80 2.11
N SER A 235 7.69 -16.26 1.74
CA SER A 235 8.51 -16.79 0.64
C SER A 235 9.93 -16.17 0.68
N PRO A 236 11.01 -16.98 0.71
CA PRO A 236 12.37 -16.47 0.86
C PRO A 236 12.96 -15.83 -0.41
N ILE A 237 12.51 -16.26 -1.60
CA ILE A 237 13.19 -15.98 -2.88
C ILE A 237 13.19 -14.47 -3.23
N GLY A 238 12.12 -13.75 -2.89
CA GLY A 238 12.05 -12.29 -3.11
C GLY A 238 12.96 -11.49 -2.16
N LEU A 239 13.18 -12.00 -0.95
CA LEU A 239 13.79 -11.25 0.15
C LEU A 239 15.29 -11.03 -0.01
N CYS A 240 16.01 -12.00 -0.58
CA CYS A 240 17.46 -11.87 -0.80
C CYS A 240 17.79 -10.60 -1.61
N LYS A 241 16.99 -10.31 -2.65
CA LYS A 241 17.16 -9.11 -3.50
C LYS A 241 16.86 -7.81 -2.73
N VAL A 242 15.87 -7.82 -1.83
CA VAL A 242 15.55 -6.68 -0.96
C VAL A 242 16.68 -6.43 0.05
N GLY A 243 17.13 -7.48 0.72
CA GLY A 243 18.26 -7.43 1.67
C GLY A 243 19.53 -6.92 1.00
N GLU A 244 19.90 -7.47 -0.16
CA GLU A 244 21.02 -6.97 -0.97
C GLU A 244 20.89 -5.48 -1.28
N ARG A 245 19.72 -5.03 -1.73
CA ARG A 245 19.49 -3.63 -2.11
C ARG A 245 19.64 -2.68 -0.92
N LEU A 246 19.11 -3.06 0.25
CA LEU A 246 19.25 -2.29 1.48
C LEU A 246 20.69 -2.33 2.02
N CYS A 247 21.38 -3.48 1.95
CA CYS A 247 22.80 -3.61 2.29
C CYS A 247 23.70 -2.75 1.39
N LYS A 248 23.46 -2.75 0.07
CA LYS A 248 24.18 -1.91 -0.92
C LYS A 248 23.95 -0.42 -0.64
N LEU A 249 22.72 -0.01 -0.33
CA LEU A 249 22.38 1.35 0.09
C LEU A 249 23.09 1.73 1.40
N ALA A 250 22.99 0.91 2.44
CA ALA A 250 23.57 1.20 3.75
C ALA A 250 25.10 1.35 3.68
N LYS A 251 25.78 0.49 2.90
CA LYS A 251 27.21 0.64 2.58
C LYS A 251 27.51 1.97 1.90
N ALA A 252 26.75 2.38 0.89
CA ALA A 252 26.92 3.66 0.20
C ALA A 252 26.72 4.90 1.11
N TYR A 253 26.00 4.76 2.22
CA TYR A 253 25.79 5.80 3.23
C TYR A 253 26.61 5.60 4.51
N ASN A 254 27.57 4.66 4.54
CA ASN A 254 28.39 4.30 5.70
C ASN A 254 27.60 3.94 6.98
N VAL A 255 26.42 3.33 6.82
CA VAL A 255 25.56 2.87 7.91
C VAL A 255 25.88 1.40 8.23
N PRO A 256 26.27 1.04 9.47
CA PRO A 256 26.42 -0.35 9.88
C PRO A 256 25.05 -1.04 9.86
N PHE A 257 24.93 -2.13 9.08
CA PHE A 257 23.63 -2.67 8.69
C PHE A 257 23.59 -4.20 8.64
N GLU A 258 22.56 -4.79 9.25
CA GLU A 258 22.21 -6.20 9.17
C GLU A 258 20.78 -6.35 8.59
N PHE A 259 20.58 -7.28 7.65
CA PHE A 259 19.25 -7.67 7.17
C PHE A 259 18.99 -9.15 7.44
N HIS A 260 17.80 -9.46 7.94
CA HIS A 260 17.35 -10.81 8.28
C HIS A 260 15.92 -11.04 7.78
N THR A 261 15.55 -12.32 7.66
CA THR A 261 14.26 -12.78 7.16
C THR A 261 13.74 -13.86 8.09
N GLU A 262 12.50 -13.72 8.59
CA GLU A 262 11.90 -14.69 9.50
C GLU A 262 10.55 -15.18 8.95
N VAL A 263 10.29 -16.48 9.07
CA VAL A 263 9.03 -17.12 8.69
C VAL A 263 8.09 -17.07 9.90
N GLY A 264 7.65 -15.85 10.24
CA GLY A 264 6.82 -15.57 11.42
C GLY A 264 7.58 -14.94 12.59
N LEU A 265 6.99 -14.97 13.79
CA LEU A 265 7.48 -14.27 14.99
C LEU A 265 7.86 -15.20 16.13
N GLU A 266 7.63 -16.51 16.00
CA GLU A 266 7.83 -17.47 17.08
C GLU A 266 9.30 -17.96 17.15
N SER A 267 10.00 -17.94 16.01
CA SER A 267 11.46 -18.00 15.92
C SER A 267 12.17 -16.78 16.51
N PHE A 268 11.48 -15.63 16.55
CA PHE A 268 12.10 -14.34 16.82
C PHE A 268 12.73 -14.26 18.22
N ARG A 269 13.99 -13.82 18.28
CA ARG A 269 14.68 -13.51 19.55
C ARG A 269 15.21 -12.07 19.51
N ALA A 270 14.69 -11.23 20.40
CA ALA A 270 15.20 -9.87 20.59
C ALA A 270 16.62 -9.93 21.17
N ARG A 271 17.54 -9.13 20.62
CA ARG A 271 18.87 -8.94 21.21
C ARG A 271 18.76 -7.88 22.30
N PRO A 272 19.10 -8.16 23.58
CA PRO A 272 18.89 -7.22 24.70
C PRO A 272 19.60 -5.86 24.56
N THR A 273 20.61 -5.76 23.69
CA THR A 273 21.40 -4.55 23.43
C THR A 273 20.85 -3.66 22.31
N GLU A 274 19.64 -3.96 21.78
CA GLU A 274 19.09 -3.28 20.60
C GLU A 274 17.70 -2.68 20.90
N ALA A 275 17.51 -1.41 20.57
CA ALA A 275 16.22 -0.76 20.72
C ALA A 275 15.27 -1.20 19.59
N LEU A 276 14.19 -1.88 19.96
CA LEU A 276 13.26 -2.51 19.03
C LEU A 276 12.15 -1.55 18.57
N ALA A 277 11.95 -1.46 17.27
CA ALA A 277 10.78 -0.89 16.60
C ALA A 277 10.02 -2.00 15.86
N VAL A 278 8.69 -1.89 15.79
CA VAL A 278 7.85 -2.79 14.98
C VAL A 278 6.96 -1.97 14.04
N ASN A 279 6.93 -2.35 12.77
CA ASN A 279 6.22 -1.67 11.69
C ASN A 279 5.08 -2.54 11.15
N PHE A 280 3.85 -2.05 11.32
CA PHE A 280 2.65 -2.57 10.67
C PHE A 280 2.19 -1.56 9.61
N ALA A 281 2.68 -1.69 8.39
CA ALA A 281 2.28 -0.83 7.28
C ALA A 281 1.44 -1.60 6.26
N PHE A 282 0.15 -1.27 6.18
CA PHE A 282 -0.83 -1.84 5.24
C PHE A 282 -0.86 -3.38 5.30
N VAL A 283 -1.09 -3.95 6.48
CA VAL A 283 -0.90 -5.39 6.71
C VAL A 283 -1.85 -6.02 7.73
N LEU A 284 -2.25 -5.33 8.80
CA LEU A 284 -3.11 -5.94 9.82
C LEU A 284 -4.54 -6.14 9.33
N HIS A 285 -5.00 -5.36 8.36
CA HIS A 285 -6.25 -5.63 7.65
C HIS A 285 -6.29 -7.02 7.00
N ARG A 286 -5.14 -7.61 6.62
CA ARG A 286 -5.06 -8.94 5.98
C ARG A 286 -5.04 -10.10 6.97
N VAL A 287 -4.82 -9.83 8.25
CA VAL A 287 -4.84 -10.84 9.31
C VAL A 287 -6.30 -11.22 9.63
N PRO A 288 -6.66 -12.52 9.71
CA PRO A 288 -8.02 -12.95 10.05
C PRO A 288 -8.55 -12.36 11.36
N ASP A 289 -9.77 -11.86 11.31
CA ASP A 289 -10.46 -11.24 12.43
C ASP A 289 -11.45 -12.22 13.10
N GLU A 290 -12.15 -11.72 14.11
CA GLU A 290 -13.21 -12.42 14.83
C GLU A 290 -14.38 -12.92 13.95
N SER A 291 -14.57 -12.39 12.72
CA SER A 291 -15.58 -12.87 11.77
C SER A 291 -15.11 -14.06 10.90
N VAL A 292 -13.80 -14.35 10.89
CA VAL A 292 -13.18 -15.45 10.14
C VAL A 292 -12.68 -16.56 11.05
N SER A 293 -12.19 -16.21 12.25
CA SER A 293 -11.61 -17.19 13.17
C SER A 293 -11.78 -16.79 14.63
N THR A 294 -12.36 -17.69 15.42
CA THR A 294 -12.49 -17.59 16.88
C THR A 294 -11.13 -17.51 17.59
N GLN A 295 -10.03 -17.87 16.93
CA GLN A 295 -8.68 -17.77 17.49
C GLN A 295 -8.15 -16.33 17.60
N ASN A 296 -8.84 -15.33 17.03
CA ASN A 296 -8.52 -13.90 17.13
C ASN A 296 -7.03 -13.59 16.81
N HIS A 297 -6.64 -13.82 15.55
CA HIS A 297 -5.24 -13.72 15.10
C HIS A 297 -4.68 -12.31 15.26
N ARG A 298 -5.50 -11.28 15.00
CA ARG A 298 -5.12 -9.86 15.17
C ARG A 298 -4.63 -9.58 16.59
N ASP A 299 -5.40 -9.94 17.61
CA ASP A 299 -5.01 -9.66 19.00
C ASP A 299 -3.85 -10.54 19.47
N ARG A 300 -3.71 -11.78 18.95
CA ARG A 300 -2.53 -12.63 19.23
C ARG A 300 -1.24 -11.99 18.73
N VAL A 301 -1.23 -11.47 17.50
CA VAL A 301 -0.08 -10.75 16.92
C VAL A 301 0.27 -9.53 17.78
N LEU A 302 -0.71 -8.74 18.22
CA LEU A 302 -0.47 -7.57 19.07
C LEU A 302 0.09 -7.96 20.44
N ARG A 303 -0.44 -9.00 21.10
CA ARG A 303 0.08 -9.50 22.40
C ARG A 303 1.50 -10.05 22.26
N LEU A 304 1.80 -10.78 21.19
CA LEU A 304 3.15 -11.28 20.90
C LEU A 304 4.14 -10.12 20.71
N VAL A 305 3.78 -9.11 19.92
CA VAL A 305 4.60 -7.89 19.76
C VAL A 305 4.74 -7.13 21.09
N LYS A 306 3.71 -7.08 21.95
CA LYS A 306 3.82 -6.46 23.28
C LYS A 306 4.82 -7.20 24.18
N SER A 307 4.83 -8.54 24.13
CA SER A 307 5.76 -9.36 24.92
C SER A 307 7.24 -9.15 24.55
N MET A 308 7.52 -8.73 23.30
CA MET A 308 8.87 -8.33 22.85
C MET A 308 9.34 -6.99 23.43
N LYS A 309 8.49 -6.26 24.16
CA LYS A 309 8.77 -4.95 24.79
C LYS A 309 9.38 -3.91 23.83
N PRO A 310 8.78 -3.67 22.65
CA PRO A 310 9.29 -2.69 21.68
C PRO A 310 9.31 -1.28 22.27
N LYS A 311 10.31 -0.48 21.89
CA LYS A 311 10.42 0.94 22.25
C LYS A 311 9.40 1.80 21.49
N ILE A 312 8.99 1.35 20.30
CA ILE A 312 7.93 1.96 19.50
C ILE A 312 7.27 0.89 18.62
N VAL A 313 5.95 0.96 18.45
CA VAL A 313 5.23 0.25 17.40
C VAL A 313 4.52 1.27 16.53
N THR A 314 4.61 1.13 15.22
CA THR A 314 3.94 2.01 14.25
C THR A 314 2.88 1.23 13.49
N LEU A 315 1.73 1.88 13.30
CA LEU A 315 0.61 1.38 12.50
C LEU A 315 0.30 2.37 11.38
N VAL A 316 0.11 1.85 10.17
CA VAL A 316 -0.38 2.58 9.01
C VAL A 316 -1.41 1.70 8.30
N GLU A 317 -2.65 2.16 8.18
CA GLU A 317 -3.76 1.37 7.61
C GLU A 317 -4.70 2.24 6.77
N GLN A 318 -5.48 1.59 5.89
CA GLN A 318 -6.51 2.23 5.07
C GLN A 318 -7.69 2.70 5.93
N GLU A 319 -8.03 3.99 5.88
CA GLU A 319 -9.15 4.55 6.66
C GLU A 319 -10.49 4.29 5.96
N SER A 320 -10.96 3.04 6.07
CA SER A 320 -12.18 2.56 5.42
C SER A 320 -12.87 1.45 6.22
N ASN A 321 -14.20 1.37 6.13
CA ASN A 321 -15.02 0.37 6.83
C ASN A 321 -15.48 -0.78 5.91
N THR A 322 -14.55 -1.43 5.20
CA THR A 322 -14.88 -2.58 4.35
C THR A 322 -14.95 -3.91 5.11
N ASN A 323 -14.58 -3.99 6.39
CA ASN A 323 -14.61 -5.27 7.11
C ASN A 323 -16.03 -5.73 7.50
N THR A 324 -16.71 -4.99 8.37
CA THR A 324 -17.93 -5.47 9.07
C THR A 324 -19.25 -5.31 8.29
N ALA A 325 -19.23 -4.57 7.19
CA ALA A 325 -20.43 -4.27 6.41
C ALA A 325 -20.90 -5.47 5.54
N PRO A 326 -22.24 -5.71 5.46
CA PRO A 326 -22.84 -6.55 4.44
C PRO A 326 -22.50 -6.07 3.03
N PHE A 327 -22.67 -6.94 2.02
CA PHE A 327 -22.19 -6.71 0.66
C PHE A 327 -22.53 -5.33 0.06
N TYR A 328 -23.79 -4.91 0.06
CA TYR A 328 -24.19 -3.64 -0.58
C TYR A 328 -23.61 -2.40 0.12
N PRO A 329 -23.76 -2.19 1.45
CA PRO A 329 -23.07 -1.10 2.15
C PRO A 329 -21.54 -1.15 2.01
N ARG A 330 -20.94 -2.36 1.98
CA ARG A 330 -19.50 -2.54 1.73
C ARG A 330 -19.09 -2.10 0.32
N PHE A 331 -19.91 -2.37 -0.69
CA PHE A 331 -19.69 -1.91 -2.06
C PHE A 331 -19.74 -0.37 -2.16
N LEU A 332 -20.69 0.27 -1.48
CA LEU A 332 -20.79 1.74 -1.42
C LEU A 332 -19.54 2.36 -0.76
N GLU A 333 -19.14 1.86 0.40
CA GLU A 333 -17.93 2.33 1.11
C GLU A 333 -16.65 2.12 0.27
N ALA A 334 -16.55 0.99 -0.44
CA ALA A 334 -15.45 0.76 -1.38
C ALA A 334 -15.48 1.72 -2.59
N LEU A 335 -16.66 2.01 -3.15
CA LEU A 335 -16.84 2.95 -4.25
C LEU A 335 -16.36 4.37 -3.86
N GLU A 336 -16.79 4.89 -2.71
CA GLU A 336 -16.36 6.22 -2.25
C GLU A 336 -14.86 6.27 -1.92
N TYR A 337 -14.35 5.26 -1.19
CA TYR A 337 -12.94 5.19 -0.80
C TYR A 337 -12.01 5.11 -2.02
N TYR A 338 -12.25 4.16 -2.92
CA TYR A 338 -11.39 3.98 -4.08
C TYR A 338 -11.60 5.08 -5.13
N ASN A 339 -12.76 5.75 -5.21
CA ASN A 339 -12.90 6.89 -6.13
C ASN A 339 -11.94 8.03 -5.75
N ALA A 340 -11.90 8.38 -4.46
CA ALA A 340 -10.94 9.36 -3.93
C ALA A 340 -9.46 8.92 -4.13
N MET A 341 -9.15 7.62 -4.02
CA MET A 341 -7.81 7.11 -4.38
C MET A 341 -7.51 7.23 -5.88
N PHE A 342 -8.47 6.97 -6.76
CA PHE A 342 -8.27 7.01 -8.21
C PHE A 342 -8.16 8.45 -8.75
N GLU A 343 -8.87 9.40 -8.15
CA GLU A 343 -8.71 10.84 -8.40
C GLU A 343 -7.34 11.36 -7.93
N SER A 344 -6.86 10.92 -6.77
CA SER A 344 -5.57 11.34 -6.22
C SER A 344 -4.36 10.85 -7.03
N ILE A 345 -4.54 9.76 -7.79
CA ILE A 345 -3.58 9.24 -8.77
C ILE A 345 -3.69 9.93 -10.13
N ASP A 346 -4.89 10.35 -10.55
CA ASP A 346 -5.14 11.00 -11.87
C ASP A 346 -4.35 12.30 -12.04
N ILE A 347 -4.23 13.07 -10.95
CA ILE A 347 -3.40 14.29 -10.90
C ILE A 347 -1.89 14.03 -10.87
N THR A 348 -1.46 12.78 -10.63
CA THR A 348 -0.04 12.45 -10.38
C THR A 348 0.62 11.83 -11.61
N LEU A 349 -0.13 11.17 -12.50
CA LEU A 349 0.40 10.62 -13.76
C LEU A 349 -0.61 10.65 -14.92
N PRO A 350 -0.13 10.87 -16.17
CA PRO A 350 -0.98 10.86 -17.37
C PRO A 350 -1.82 9.60 -17.55
N ARG A 351 -3.01 9.75 -18.14
CA ARG A 351 -4.03 8.68 -18.22
C ARG A 351 -3.67 7.47 -19.10
N HIS A 352 -2.64 7.59 -19.92
CA HIS A 352 -2.09 6.50 -20.73
C HIS A 352 -0.74 5.98 -20.19
N HIS A 353 -0.29 6.42 -19.02
CA HIS A 353 1.00 6.00 -18.44
C HIS A 353 0.97 4.50 -18.08
N LYS A 354 1.80 3.70 -18.76
CA LYS A 354 1.78 2.23 -18.66
C LYS A 354 1.97 1.73 -17.24
N GLU A 355 2.85 2.35 -16.46
CA GLU A 355 3.07 1.95 -15.06
C GLU A 355 1.89 2.31 -14.15
N ARG A 356 1.15 3.39 -14.45
CA ARG A 356 -0.05 3.80 -13.69
C ARG A 356 -1.18 2.78 -13.89
N ILE A 357 -1.40 2.38 -15.15
CA ILE A 357 -2.32 1.29 -15.51
C ILE A 357 -1.90 -0.01 -14.82
N ASN A 358 -0.62 -0.37 -14.89
CA ASN A 358 -0.08 -1.59 -14.28
C ASN A 358 -0.27 -1.63 -12.76
N VAL A 359 0.01 -0.52 -12.06
CA VAL A 359 -0.18 -0.40 -10.60
C VAL A 359 -1.65 -0.48 -10.21
N GLU A 360 -2.54 0.18 -10.95
CA GLU A 360 -3.98 0.12 -10.69
C GLU A 360 -4.54 -1.28 -10.92
N GLN A 361 -4.23 -1.89 -12.06
CA GLN A 361 -4.69 -3.23 -12.44
C GLN A 361 -4.18 -4.31 -11.48
N HIS A 362 -2.94 -4.23 -11.00
CA HIS A 362 -2.33 -5.33 -10.29
C HIS A 362 -2.10 -5.10 -8.79
N CYS A 363 -2.32 -3.88 -8.28
CA CYS A 363 -2.43 -3.63 -6.84
C CYS A 363 -3.89 -3.30 -6.47
N LEU A 364 -4.34 -2.07 -6.76
CA LEU A 364 -5.61 -1.55 -6.26
C LEU A 364 -6.82 -2.38 -6.72
N ALA A 365 -6.83 -2.84 -7.96
CA ALA A 365 -7.93 -3.64 -8.50
C ALA A 365 -8.01 -5.05 -7.91
N ARG A 366 -6.88 -5.68 -7.52
CA ARG A 366 -6.91 -6.96 -6.79
C ARG A 366 -7.59 -6.77 -5.43
N ASP A 367 -7.27 -5.68 -4.74
CA ASP A 367 -7.87 -5.37 -3.45
C ASP A 367 -9.40 -5.09 -3.59
N VAL A 368 -9.78 -4.25 -4.57
CA VAL A 368 -11.19 -3.97 -4.94
C VAL A 368 -11.96 -5.26 -5.27
N VAL A 369 -11.41 -6.14 -6.11
CA VAL A 369 -12.03 -7.42 -6.47
C VAL A 369 -12.19 -8.31 -5.23
N ASN A 370 -11.21 -8.36 -4.32
CA ASN A 370 -11.33 -9.16 -3.10
C ASN A 370 -12.46 -8.66 -2.18
N ILE A 371 -12.57 -7.33 -1.98
CA ILE A 371 -13.62 -6.70 -1.17
C ILE A 371 -15.03 -6.98 -1.72
N ILE A 372 -15.19 -6.97 -3.04
CA ILE A 372 -16.48 -7.12 -3.73
C ILE A 372 -16.86 -8.60 -3.92
N ALA A 373 -15.93 -9.42 -4.43
CA ALA A 373 -16.23 -10.75 -4.93
C ALA A 373 -16.12 -11.87 -3.90
N CYS A 374 -15.28 -11.72 -2.87
CA CYS A 374 -15.04 -12.77 -1.89
C CYS A 374 -15.92 -12.60 -0.63
N GLU A 375 -16.03 -13.67 0.16
CA GLU A 375 -16.55 -13.66 1.53
C GLU A 375 -15.73 -14.61 2.42
N GLY A 376 -16.09 -14.74 3.70
CA GLY A 376 -15.47 -15.71 4.61
C GLY A 376 -13.95 -15.54 4.72
N SER A 377 -13.23 -16.67 4.68
CA SER A 377 -11.76 -16.71 4.68
C SER A 377 -11.12 -16.33 3.33
N GLU A 378 -11.88 -16.29 2.23
CA GLU A 378 -11.36 -15.84 0.93
C GLU A 378 -11.30 -14.31 0.80
N ARG A 379 -12.10 -13.60 1.58
CA ARG A 379 -11.99 -12.14 1.71
C ARG A 379 -10.90 -11.81 2.72
N VAL A 380 -9.74 -11.40 2.20
CA VAL A 380 -8.53 -11.03 2.93
C VAL A 380 -8.50 -9.52 3.18
N GLU A 381 -8.92 -8.71 2.21
CA GLU A 381 -8.89 -7.25 2.31
C GLU A 381 -10.04 -6.74 3.19
N ARG A 382 -9.71 -6.44 4.45
CA ARG A 382 -10.68 -6.16 5.53
C ARG A 382 -10.28 -4.92 6.32
N HIS A 383 -10.41 -3.75 5.67
CA HIS A 383 -10.09 -2.45 6.27
C HIS A 383 -11.00 -2.17 7.48
N GLU A 384 -10.42 -1.61 8.54
CA GLU A 384 -11.15 -1.09 9.70
C GLU A 384 -10.70 0.36 9.95
N LEU A 385 -11.64 1.24 10.32
CA LEU A 385 -11.35 2.61 10.74
C LEU A 385 -10.38 2.63 11.94
N LEU A 386 -9.51 3.65 12.04
CA LEU A 386 -8.44 3.69 13.05
C LEU A 386 -8.96 3.57 14.49
N GLY A 387 -10.19 4.00 14.78
CA GLY A 387 -10.83 3.82 16.09
C GLY A 387 -10.88 2.36 16.56
N LYS A 388 -11.14 1.40 15.66
CA LYS A 388 -11.14 -0.04 16.02
C LYS A 388 -9.73 -0.58 16.23
N TRP A 389 -8.75 -0.12 15.45
CA TRP A 389 -7.34 -0.43 15.68
C TRP A 389 -6.83 0.14 17.01
N LYS A 390 -7.17 1.39 17.36
CA LYS A 390 -6.84 1.99 18.66
C LYS A 390 -7.36 1.16 19.82
N LEU A 391 -8.59 0.64 19.72
CA LEU A 391 -9.16 -0.24 20.75
C LEU A 391 -8.37 -1.55 20.88
N ARG A 392 -8.05 -2.24 19.76
CA ARG A 392 -7.24 -3.48 19.77
C ARG A 392 -5.85 -3.27 20.40
N PHE A 393 -5.17 -2.18 20.06
CA PHE A 393 -3.86 -1.85 20.64
C PHE A 393 -3.95 -1.58 22.16
N SER A 394 -4.91 -0.78 22.61
CA SER A 394 -5.15 -0.55 24.05
C SER A 394 -5.49 -1.85 24.80
N MET A 395 -6.31 -2.73 24.22
CA MET A 395 -6.66 -4.05 24.78
C MET A 395 -5.48 -5.04 24.79
N ALA A 396 -4.48 -4.85 23.93
CA ALA A 396 -3.20 -5.56 23.98
C ALA A 396 -2.16 -4.92 24.93
N GLY A 397 -2.56 -3.89 25.69
CA GLY A 397 -1.71 -3.21 26.68
C GLY A 397 -0.75 -2.16 26.10
N PHE A 398 -1.00 -1.67 24.87
CA PHE A 398 -0.25 -0.55 24.32
C PHE A 398 -0.77 0.81 24.78
N SER A 399 0.15 1.74 24.97
CA SER A 399 -0.11 3.15 25.26
C SER A 399 0.10 3.98 23.99
N PRO A 400 -0.78 4.95 23.66
CA PRO A 400 -0.58 5.84 22.51
C PRO A 400 0.71 6.67 22.65
N CYS A 401 1.47 6.78 21.56
CA CYS A 401 2.61 7.68 21.45
C CYS A 401 2.32 8.74 20.39
N PRO A 402 2.00 10.00 20.78
CA PRO A 402 1.91 11.11 19.85
C PRO A 402 3.19 11.25 19.01
N MET A 403 3.03 11.55 17.73
CA MET A 403 4.12 11.69 16.77
C MET A 403 4.56 13.16 16.66
N SER A 404 5.86 13.43 16.49
CA SER A 404 6.35 14.82 16.45
C SER A 404 5.60 15.72 15.44
N PRO A 405 5.19 16.95 15.84
CA PRO A 405 4.71 17.97 14.92
C PRO A 405 5.71 18.31 13.80
N LEU A 406 7.00 18.01 13.96
CA LEU A 406 8.00 18.17 12.89
C LEU A 406 7.77 17.19 11.72
N VAL A 407 7.31 15.96 12.01
CA VAL A 407 6.96 14.97 10.99
C VAL A 407 5.71 15.46 10.24
N ASN A 408 4.68 15.88 10.97
CA ASN A 408 3.45 16.46 10.42
C ASN A 408 3.75 17.64 9.46
N ARG A 409 4.52 18.64 9.90
CA ARG A 409 4.94 19.80 9.07
C ARG A 409 5.73 19.38 7.83
N THR A 410 6.63 18.41 7.95
CA THR A 410 7.46 17.94 6.83
C THR A 410 6.62 17.24 5.77
N ILE A 411 5.69 16.39 6.20
CA ILE A 411 4.74 15.66 5.36
C ILE A 411 3.78 16.64 4.66
N LYS A 412 3.19 17.60 5.40
CA LYS A 412 2.35 18.67 4.84
C LYS A 412 3.05 19.42 3.71
N ARG A 413 4.28 19.91 3.96
CA ARG A 413 5.07 20.63 2.95
C ARG A 413 5.37 19.82 1.69
N LEU A 414 5.42 18.48 1.78
CA LEU A 414 5.61 17.62 0.61
C LEU A 414 4.32 17.37 -0.17
N LEU A 415 3.20 17.18 0.53
CA LEU A 415 1.89 16.94 -0.11
C LEU A 415 1.31 18.20 -0.73
N ASN A 416 1.51 19.38 -0.13
CA ASN A 416 1.17 20.67 -0.74
C ASN A 416 1.92 20.92 -2.06
N LYS A 417 3.08 20.27 -2.29
CA LYS A 417 3.77 20.30 -3.60
C LYS A 417 3.18 19.31 -4.63
N CYS A 418 2.35 18.36 -4.20
CA CYS A 418 1.64 17.44 -5.09
C CYS A 418 0.25 17.99 -5.47
N SER A 419 -0.55 18.41 -4.48
CA SER A 419 -1.82 19.10 -4.70
C SER A 419 -2.41 19.65 -3.41
N GLU A 420 -3.06 20.81 -3.48
CA GLU A 420 -3.88 21.39 -2.41
C GLU A 420 -5.10 20.53 -2.03
N ARG A 421 -5.48 19.56 -2.89
CA ARG A 421 -6.55 18.59 -2.61
C ARG A 421 -6.17 17.55 -1.55
N TYR A 422 -4.88 17.42 -1.21
CA TYR A 422 -4.43 16.57 -0.09
C TYR A 422 -4.57 17.31 1.24
N ARG A 423 -5.32 16.72 2.18
CA ARG A 423 -5.46 17.20 3.55
C ARG A 423 -4.65 16.33 4.50
N VAL A 424 -3.87 16.94 5.39
CA VAL A 424 -3.24 16.23 6.52
C VAL A 424 -3.75 16.77 7.84
N GLU A 425 -4.37 15.91 8.63
CA GLU A 425 -4.88 16.25 9.96
C GLU A 425 -4.16 15.46 11.05
N GLU A 426 -4.21 15.99 12.27
CA GLU A 426 -3.75 15.32 13.48
C GLU A 426 -4.94 15.27 14.43
N ARG A 427 -5.42 14.06 14.74
CA ARG A 427 -6.62 13.83 15.55
C ARG A 427 -6.35 12.69 16.54
N ASP A 428 -6.53 12.95 17.83
CA ASP A 428 -6.31 12.01 18.93
C ASP A 428 -4.96 11.28 18.87
N GLY A 429 -3.87 12.04 18.65
CA GLY A 429 -2.50 11.52 18.58
C GLY A 429 -2.15 10.71 17.33
N ALA A 430 -3.02 10.70 16.31
CA ALA A 430 -2.81 10.03 15.03
C ALA A 430 -2.81 11.05 13.87
N PHE A 431 -2.05 10.77 12.80
CA PHE A 431 -2.12 11.54 11.56
C PHE A 431 -3.09 10.86 10.59
N TYR A 432 -3.89 11.66 9.90
CA TYR A 432 -4.76 11.22 8.81
C TYR A 432 -4.38 11.97 7.54
N LEU A 433 -4.26 11.24 6.44
CA LEU A 433 -4.28 11.81 5.10
C LEU A 433 -5.67 11.63 4.51
N GLY A 434 -6.24 12.72 4.00
CA GLY A 434 -7.43 12.71 3.17
C GLY A 434 -7.20 13.32 1.79
N TRP A 435 -8.15 13.03 0.90
CA TRP A 435 -8.32 13.65 -0.41
C TRP A 435 -9.67 14.37 -0.43
N MET A 436 -9.65 15.67 -0.68
CA MET A 436 -10.81 16.56 -0.49
C MET A 436 -11.45 16.36 0.90
N ASN A 437 -12.67 15.84 0.98
CA ASN A 437 -13.36 15.54 2.23
C ASN A 437 -13.05 14.15 2.81
N ARG A 438 -12.66 13.17 1.98
CA ARG A 438 -12.52 11.75 2.34
C ARG A 438 -11.15 11.44 2.96
N ASP A 439 -11.12 10.86 4.16
CA ASP A 439 -9.89 10.27 4.72
C ASP A 439 -9.56 8.94 4.03
N LEU A 440 -8.26 8.72 3.79
CA LEU A 440 -7.72 7.63 2.96
C LEU A 440 -6.72 6.73 3.71
N VAL A 441 -5.79 7.32 4.46
CA VAL A 441 -4.74 6.58 5.19
C VAL A 441 -4.59 7.19 6.57
N ALA A 442 -4.62 6.34 7.59
CA ALA A 442 -4.42 6.71 8.97
C ALA A 442 -3.11 6.12 9.51
N SER A 443 -2.42 6.87 10.37
CA SER A 443 -1.12 6.50 10.92
C SER A 443 -1.00 6.88 12.40
N CYS A 444 -0.48 5.98 13.23
CA CYS A 444 -0.24 6.23 14.65
C CYS A 444 0.93 5.41 15.20
N ALA A 445 1.39 5.76 16.41
CA ALA A 445 2.47 5.08 17.08
C ALA A 445 2.12 4.75 18.55
N TRP A 446 2.84 3.77 19.12
CA TRP A 446 2.47 3.11 20.38
C TRP A 446 3.69 2.65 21.19
N LYS A 447 3.52 2.43 22.50
CA LYS A 447 4.50 1.86 23.44
C LYS A 447 3.88 0.78 24.32
#